data_AF-A0A2U0RW60-F1
#
_entry.id   AF-A0A2U0RW60-F1
#
_cell.length_a   1.000
_cell.length_b   1.000
_cell.length_c   1.000
_cell.angle_alpha   90.00
_cell.angle_beta   90.00
_cell.angle_gamma   90.00
#
_symmetry.space_group_name_H-M   'P 1'
#
loop_
_entity.id
_entity.type
_entity.pdbx_description
1 polymer ?
#
loop_
_entity_poly.entity_id
_entity_poly.type
_entity_poly.pdbx_seq_one_letter_code
_entity_poly.pdbx_strand_id
1 'polypeptide(L)'
;MATTKKLVFIGILSLLVGTVFATPLLVAELEEIKPYKDPLPKGTTADVSVDVIYANFSIGDTWLHEDSNRNVTDITYFVVLNVTNNSDECAEVTSVEFTAAKNVTKGITGDSPFVSDKFTGYSGWEAEGAWVDGIWYNVTWVPHNNFWINCTSIIQGQDMWGEDSPEGEGYWMEGVQIMDKREGGILGTITSTYMNMNGTWVDVTGRINVTRPEEADPKDLVTVSEPLFSEMKCLIPGTSSGMENWVLDGITTNTDADFNKRWLAGESRLIAITNNRSILTSILSPSKLELVKTEPVSIKLRAHHRINGTLGIIDTYSFTTKIKSVQFETTPQGYLYNTVLSDDQMFMMDEFGAEVFIEPRN
;
A
#
# COMPACT_ATOMS: atom_id res chain seq x y z
N MET A 1 32.87 -38.40 54.79
CA MET A 1 33.52 -37.58 53.74
C MET A 1 33.47 -38.20 52.33
N ALA A 2 33.55 -39.53 52.18
CA ALA A 2 33.48 -40.19 50.86
C ALA A 2 32.10 -40.11 50.17
N THR A 3 31.00 -40.12 50.93
CA THR A 3 29.64 -40.12 50.39
C THR A 3 29.25 -38.77 49.75
N THR A 4 29.69 -37.66 50.33
CA THR A 4 29.43 -36.30 49.82
C THR A 4 30.10 -36.09 48.46
N LYS A 5 31.34 -36.59 48.28
CA LYS A 5 32.04 -36.50 46.99
C LYS A 5 31.33 -37.29 45.88
N LYS A 6 30.73 -38.44 46.21
CA LYS A 6 29.95 -39.25 45.25
C LYS A 6 28.66 -38.57 44.83
N LEU A 7 27.94 -37.93 45.75
CA LEU A 7 26.70 -37.21 45.44
C LEU A 7 26.94 -35.97 44.56
N VAL A 8 28.00 -35.21 44.84
CA VAL A 8 28.40 -34.06 43.99
C VAL A 8 28.77 -34.53 42.58
N PHE A 9 29.50 -35.64 42.47
CA PHE A 9 29.88 -36.19 41.17
C PHE A 9 28.66 -36.66 40.34
N ILE A 10 27.69 -37.31 40.98
CA ILE A 10 26.42 -37.70 40.32
C ILE A 10 25.63 -36.46 39.88
N GLY A 11 25.56 -35.42 40.72
CA GLY A 11 24.88 -34.16 40.36
C GLY A 11 25.51 -33.48 39.14
N ILE A 12 26.84 -33.42 39.07
CA ILE A 12 27.56 -32.88 37.91
C ILE A 12 27.29 -33.75 36.66
N LEU A 13 27.31 -35.08 36.80
CA LEU A 13 27.04 -35.98 35.68
C LEU A 13 25.62 -35.82 35.13
N SER A 14 24.62 -35.74 36.02
CA SER A 14 23.22 -35.52 35.63
C SER A 14 23.02 -34.17 34.93
N LEU A 15 23.74 -33.14 35.37
CA LEU A 15 23.68 -31.81 34.77
C LEU A 15 24.35 -31.83 33.38
N LEU A 16 25.53 -32.44 33.24
CA LEU A 16 26.20 -32.61 31.95
C LEU A 16 25.37 -33.43 30.96
N VAL A 17 24.78 -34.54 31.40
CA VAL A 17 23.86 -35.34 30.58
C VAL A 17 22.64 -34.52 30.17
N GLY A 18 21.99 -33.82 31.12
CA GLY A 18 20.86 -32.93 30.82
C GLY A 18 21.22 -31.85 29.79
N THR A 19 22.42 -31.26 29.90
CA THR A 19 22.90 -30.28 28.92
C THR A 19 23.15 -30.93 27.56
N VAL A 20 23.86 -32.06 27.50
CA VAL A 20 24.19 -32.77 26.24
C VAL A 20 22.96 -33.26 25.48
N PHE A 21 21.86 -33.57 26.17
CA PHE A 21 20.60 -33.98 25.51
C PHE A 21 19.67 -32.79 25.22
N ALA A 22 19.74 -31.70 26.00
CA ALA A 22 18.96 -30.49 25.71
C ALA A 22 19.58 -29.64 24.60
N THR A 23 20.91 -29.61 24.48
CA THR A 23 21.61 -28.79 23.46
C THR A 23 21.22 -29.19 22.03
N PRO A 24 21.17 -30.48 21.62
CA PRO A 24 20.75 -30.86 20.28
C PRO A 24 19.29 -30.52 19.97
N LEU A 25 18.40 -30.55 20.98
CA LEU A 25 17.00 -30.11 20.83
C LEU A 25 16.91 -28.59 20.61
N LEU A 26 17.70 -27.81 21.35
CA LEU A 26 17.81 -26.36 21.16
C LEU A 26 18.52 -25.99 19.84
N VAL A 27 19.47 -26.81 19.38
CA VAL A 27 20.20 -26.59 18.13
C VAL A 27 19.36 -27.00 16.92
N ALA A 28 18.57 -28.07 17.00
CA ALA A 28 17.67 -28.50 15.92
C ALA A 28 16.58 -27.45 15.62
N GLU A 29 16.11 -26.69 16.62
CA GLU A 29 15.20 -25.56 16.41
C GLU A 29 15.90 -24.34 15.75
N LEU A 30 17.24 -24.27 15.81
CA LEU A 30 18.06 -23.21 15.21
C LEU A 30 18.69 -23.61 13.86
N GLU A 31 18.51 -24.85 13.40
CA GLU A 31 19.09 -25.34 12.14
C GLU A 31 18.40 -24.73 10.90
N GLU A 32 17.27 -24.04 11.07
CA GLU A 32 16.54 -23.35 9.98
C GLU A 32 16.28 -21.87 10.27
N ILE A 33 17.26 -21.16 10.86
CA ILE A 33 17.18 -19.69 10.93
C ILE A 33 17.32 -19.15 9.50
N LYS A 34 16.28 -18.46 9.02
CA LYS A 34 16.31 -17.80 7.72
C LYS A 34 17.23 -16.58 7.78
N PRO A 35 18.11 -16.39 6.79
CA PRO A 35 19.04 -15.27 6.81
C PRO A 35 18.30 -13.95 6.69
N TYR A 36 18.85 -12.93 7.35
CA TYR A 36 18.38 -11.56 7.19
C TYR A 36 18.62 -11.14 5.74
N LYS A 37 17.63 -10.50 5.13
CA LYS A 37 17.78 -9.91 3.81
C LYS A 37 17.88 -8.42 3.99
N ASP A 38 19.08 -7.89 3.79
CA ASP A 38 19.28 -6.45 3.72
C ASP A 38 18.27 -5.85 2.73
N PRO A 39 17.65 -4.70 3.07
CA PRO A 39 16.88 -3.95 2.09
C PRO A 39 17.78 -3.65 0.89
N LEU A 40 17.23 -3.77 -0.31
CA LEU A 40 18.00 -3.48 -1.52
C LEU A 40 18.50 -2.03 -1.46
N PRO A 41 19.76 -1.76 -1.83
CA PRO A 41 20.25 -0.39 -1.90
C PRO A 41 19.35 0.42 -2.84
N LYS A 42 19.01 1.65 -2.44
CA LYS A 42 18.17 2.55 -3.26
C LYS A 42 18.88 2.86 -4.57
N GLY A 43 18.19 2.58 -5.68
CA GLY A 43 18.66 2.79 -7.03
C GLY A 43 18.13 4.08 -7.66
N THR A 44 18.47 4.28 -8.94
CA THR A 44 17.83 5.32 -9.75
C THR A 44 16.34 5.00 -9.90
N THR A 45 15.50 6.00 -9.66
CA THR A 45 14.04 5.90 -9.82
C THR A 45 13.63 6.46 -11.18
N ALA A 46 12.55 5.93 -11.77
CA ALA A 46 12.01 6.51 -12.99
C ALA A 46 11.37 7.89 -12.68
N ASP A 47 11.35 8.77 -13.68
CA ASP A 47 10.60 10.01 -13.68
C ASP A 47 9.34 9.80 -14.54
N VAL A 48 8.20 9.64 -13.88
CA VAL A 48 6.90 9.48 -14.54
C VAL A 48 6.00 10.64 -14.16
N SER A 49 5.34 11.27 -15.13
CA SER A 49 4.30 12.26 -14.89
C SER A 49 2.92 11.72 -15.20
N VAL A 50 1.92 12.19 -14.46
CA VAL A 50 0.51 11.85 -14.66
C VAL A 50 -0.34 13.12 -14.67
N ASP A 51 -1.26 13.22 -15.62
CA ASP A 51 -2.26 14.30 -15.68
C ASP A 51 -3.64 13.76 -16.07
N VAL A 52 -4.70 14.43 -15.61
CA VAL A 52 -6.07 14.16 -16.02
C VAL A 52 -6.39 15.04 -17.23
N ILE A 53 -6.81 14.40 -18.31
CA ILE A 53 -7.15 15.05 -19.58
C ILE A 53 -8.63 14.94 -19.93
N TYR A 54 -9.31 13.95 -19.32
CA TYR A 54 -10.74 13.76 -19.45
C TYR A 54 -11.28 13.12 -18.17
N ALA A 55 -12.44 13.58 -17.70
CA ALA A 55 -13.19 12.94 -16.65
C ALA A 55 -14.67 13.20 -16.87
N ASN A 56 -15.45 12.12 -16.96
CA ASN A 56 -16.90 12.18 -17.00
C ASN A 56 -17.45 11.31 -15.87
N PHE A 57 -18.37 11.83 -15.07
CA PHE A 57 -19.09 11.00 -14.11
C PHE A 57 -20.53 11.42 -13.94
N SER A 58 -21.38 10.44 -13.69
CA SER A 58 -22.80 10.59 -13.44
C SER A 58 -23.18 9.98 -12.10
N ILE A 59 -24.27 10.47 -11.54
CA ILE A 59 -24.75 10.08 -10.22
C ILE A 59 -26.16 9.55 -10.41
N GLY A 60 -26.33 8.28 -10.04
CA GLY A 60 -27.60 7.59 -10.13
C GLY A 60 -28.43 7.73 -8.85
N ASP A 61 -29.33 6.77 -8.69
CA ASP A 61 -30.27 6.77 -7.58
C ASP A 61 -29.58 6.42 -6.25
N THR A 62 -30.21 6.85 -5.16
CA THR A 62 -29.82 6.47 -3.80
C THR A 62 -30.82 5.47 -3.24
N TRP A 63 -30.34 4.34 -2.73
CA TRP A 63 -31.17 3.25 -2.22
C TRP A 63 -30.55 2.60 -0.98
N LEU A 64 -31.35 1.83 -0.24
CA LEU A 64 -30.92 1.14 0.98
C LEU A 64 -30.32 -0.22 0.62
N HIS A 65 -29.02 -0.39 0.83
CA HIS A 65 -28.34 -1.66 0.55
C HIS A 65 -28.75 -2.73 1.55
N GLU A 66 -29.37 -3.81 1.05
CA GLU A 66 -30.03 -4.84 1.88
C GLU A 66 -29.07 -5.47 2.90
N ASP A 67 -27.85 -5.84 2.48
CA ASP A 67 -26.89 -6.51 3.38
C ASP A 67 -26.28 -5.59 4.45
N SER A 68 -26.14 -4.30 4.16
CA SER A 68 -25.45 -3.36 5.06
C SER A 68 -26.40 -2.47 5.85
N ASN A 69 -27.68 -2.41 5.47
CA ASN A 69 -28.68 -1.49 5.99
C ASN A 69 -28.18 -0.03 5.96
N ARG A 70 -27.45 0.34 4.90
CA ARG A 70 -26.91 1.69 4.69
C ARG A 70 -27.36 2.22 3.33
N ASN A 71 -27.52 3.54 3.26
CA ASN A 71 -27.80 4.18 1.98
C ASN A 71 -26.55 4.19 1.11
N VAL A 72 -26.73 3.75 -0.13
CA VAL A 72 -25.72 3.77 -1.18
C VAL A 72 -26.25 4.58 -2.35
N THR A 73 -25.34 5.21 -3.08
CA THR A 73 -25.61 6.03 -4.24
C THR A 73 -24.81 5.48 -5.41
N ASP A 74 -25.47 5.24 -6.54
CA ASP A 74 -24.80 4.74 -7.73
C ASP A 74 -23.95 5.84 -8.38
N ILE A 75 -22.74 5.50 -8.79
CA ILE A 75 -21.83 6.37 -9.51
C ILE A 75 -21.28 5.62 -10.73
N THR A 76 -21.37 6.26 -11.89
CA THR A 76 -20.71 5.80 -13.12
C THR A 76 -19.66 6.83 -13.51
N TYR A 77 -18.46 6.40 -13.85
CA TYR A 77 -17.39 7.31 -14.26
C TYR A 77 -16.49 6.72 -15.33
N PHE A 78 -15.93 7.62 -16.12
CA PHE A 78 -14.93 7.36 -17.14
C PHE A 78 -13.88 8.48 -17.09
N VAL A 79 -12.70 8.16 -16.58
CA VAL A 79 -11.57 9.07 -16.42
C VAL A 79 -10.44 8.61 -17.33
N VAL A 80 -9.80 9.56 -18.02
CA VAL A 80 -8.61 9.29 -18.83
C VAL A 80 -7.44 10.10 -18.30
N LEU A 81 -6.37 9.38 -17.98
CA LEU A 81 -5.10 9.91 -17.52
C LEU A 81 -4.09 9.87 -18.65
N ASN A 82 -3.41 10.99 -18.92
CA ASN A 82 -2.18 10.97 -19.70
C ASN A 82 -1.02 10.67 -18.76
N VAL A 83 -0.32 9.57 -19.02
CA VAL A 83 0.81 9.15 -18.21
C VAL A 83 2.04 9.05 -19.10
N THR A 84 3.11 9.73 -18.72
CA THR A 84 4.32 9.89 -19.53
C THR A 84 5.53 9.43 -18.75
N ASN A 85 6.35 8.57 -19.36
CA ASN A 85 7.68 8.25 -18.87
C ASN A 85 8.67 9.32 -19.34
N ASN A 86 9.08 10.21 -18.44
CA ASN A 86 10.07 11.27 -18.71
C ASN A 86 11.50 10.80 -18.49
N SER A 87 11.71 9.56 -18.01
CA SER A 87 13.04 8.98 -17.81
C SER A 87 13.76 8.76 -19.15
N ASP A 88 15.09 8.77 -19.12
CA ASP A 88 15.93 8.30 -20.23
C ASP A 88 15.93 6.77 -20.40
N GLU A 89 15.32 6.05 -19.44
CA GLU A 89 15.26 4.59 -19.38
C GLU A 89 13.83 4.07 -19.51
N CYS A 90 13.72 2.77 -19.86
CA CYS A 90 12.44 2.08 -19.85
C CYS A 90 11.90 1.97 -18.41
N ALA A 91 10.69 2.44 -18.19
CA ALA A 91 9.99 2.36 -16.91
C ALA A 91 8.87 1.32 -16.97
N GLU A 92 8.68 0.59 -15.88
CA GLU A 92 7.46 -0.18 -15.66
C GLU A 92 6.50 0.66 -14.83
N VAL A 93 5.31 0.96 -15.36
CA VAL A 93 4.23 1.61 -14.60
C VAL A 93 3.25 0.55 -14.14
N THR A 94 3.19 0.34 -12.83
CA THR A 94 2.47 -0.80 -12.24
C THR A 94 1.06 -0.46 -11.81
N SER A 95 0.77 0.82 -11.58
CA SER A 95 -0.58 1.26 -11.25
C SER A 95 -0.73 2.77 -11.38
N VAL A 96 -1.98 3.19 -11.55
CA VAL A 96 -2.41 4.59 -11.51
C VAL A 96 -3.55 4.75 -10.51
N GLU A 97 -3.62 5.90 -9.85
CA GLU A 97 -4.65 6.25 -8.89
C GLU A 97 -5.29 7.58 -9.29
N PHE A 98 -6.61 7.65 -9.14
CA PHE A 98 -7.40 8.86 -9.27
C PHE A 98 -8.25 9.05 -8.02
N THR A 99 -8.16 10.21 -7.39
CA THR A 99 -9.06 10.62 -6.31
C THR A 99 -9.64 11.99 -6.62
N ALA A 100 -10.96 12.09 -6.63
CA ALA A 100 -11.67 13.36 -6.66
C ALA A 100 -12.14 13.72 -5.25
N ALA A 101 -11.88 14.96 -4.82
CA ALA A 101 -12.25 15.44 -3.49
C ALA A 101 -12.46 16.95 -3.50
N LYS A 102 -13.06 17.47 -2.42
CA LYS A 102 -13.20 18.92 -2.25
C LYS A 102 -11.84 19.60 -2.13
N ASN A 103 -11.04 19.21 -1.14
CA ASN A 103 -9.68 19.73 -0.99
C ASN A 103 -8.65 18.61 -0.93
N VAL A 104 -7.57 18.82 -1.68
CA VAL A 104 -6.37 17.99 -1.67
C VAL A 104 -5.18 18.89 -1.36
N THR A 105 -4.56 18.73 -0.20
CA THR A 105 -3.44 19.56 0.27
C THR A 105 -2.16 18.75 0.35
N LYS A 106 -1.02 19.38 0.05
CA LYS A 106 0.28 18.76 0.33
C LYS A 106 0.58 18.80 1.83
N GLY A 107 1.21 17.75 2.33
CA GLY A 107 1.49 17.54 3.74
C GLY A 107 0.35 16.84 4.49
N ILE A 108 0.63 16.53 5.77
CA ILE A 108 -0.35 16.01 6.72
C ILE A 108 -1.15 17.21 7.26
N THR A 109 -2.46 17.22 7.06
CA THR A 109 -3.37 18.17 7.71
C THR A 109 -4.47 17.41 8.42
N GLY A 110 -4.87 17.85 9.61
CA GLY A 110 -5.89 17.18 10.45
C GLY A 110 -7.28 17.00 9.85
N ASP A 111 -7.54 17.66 8.73
CA ASP A 111 -8.85 17.68 8.06
C ASP A 111 -9.04 16.50 7.07
N SER A 112 -8.09 15.56 6.97
CA SER A 112 -8.30 14.37 6.15
C SER A 112 -9.25 13.39 6.87
N PRO A 113 -10.33 12.89 6.22
CA PRO A 113 -11.06 11.72 6.71
C PRO A 113 -10.20 10.45 6.73
N PHE A 114 -9.04 10.44 6.06
CA PHE A 114 -8.06 9.35 6.10
C PHE A 114 -6.93 9.59 7.11
N VAL A 115 -6.70 10.85 7.49
CA VAL A 115 -5.62 11.33 8.36
C VAL A 115 -6.17 12.42 9.27
N SER A 116 -6.96 12.03 10.26
CA SER A 116 -7.27 12.94 11.36
C SER A 116 -6.03 13.09 12.24
N ASP A 117 -5.92 14.18 13.01
CA ASP A 117 -4.92 14.36 14.08
C ASP A 117 -4.91 13.20 15.09
N LYS A 118 -5.95 12.37 15.07
CA LYS A 118 -6.19 11.22 15.95
C LYS A 118 -6.06 9.88 15.23
N PHE A 119 -5.75 9.85 13.93
CA PHE A 119 -5.58 8.61 13.20
C PHE A 119 -4.20 8.03 13.52
N THR A 120 -4.19 6.88 14.19
CA THR A 120 -2.97 6.13 14.49
C THR A 120 -2.64 5.19 13.34
N GLY A 121 -1.50 5.43 12.68
CA GLY A 121 -0.94 4.50 11.70
C GLY A 121 0.07 3.56 12.34
N TYR A 122 0.26 2.38 11.73
CA TYR A 122 1.33 1.46 12.08
C TYR A 122 2.22 1.25 10.85
N SER A 123 3.53 1.34 11.03
CA SER A 123 4.54 1.15 9.97
C SER A 123 5.51 0.04 10.40
N GLY A 124 5.43 -1.13 9.76
CA GLY A 124 6.30 -2.28 10.02
C GLY A 124 7.52 -2.33 9.10
N TRP A 125 8.69 -2.65 9.65
CA TRP A 125 9.96 -2.79 8.92
C TRP A 125 10.91 -3.76 9.64
N GLU A 126 12.00 -4.17 8.97
CA GLU A 126 12.96 -5.15 9.49
C GLU A 126 14.37 -4.55 9.57
N ALA A 127 15.14 -4.97 10.57
CA ALA A 127 16.53 -4.57 10.78
C ALA A 127 17.41 -5.80 11.03
N GLU A 128 18.71 -5.72 10.71
CA GLU A 128 19.69 -6.77 11.05
C GLU A 128 19.73 -7.06 12.55
N GLY A 129 19.42 -6.07 13.37
CA GLY A 129 19.18 -6.21 14.80
C GLY A 129 18.90 -4.87 15.47
N ALA A 130 18.60 -4.92 16.76
CA ALA A 130 18.36 -3.74 17.58
C ALA A 130 18.92 -3.92 18.99
N TRP A 131 19.43 -2.83 19.58
CA TRP A 131 19.74 -2.78 21.00
C TRP A 131 18.49 -2.39 21.77
N VAL A 132 18.05 -3.19 22.74
CA VAL A 132 16.97 -2.84 23.66
C VAL A 132 17.49 -2.99 25.08
N ASP A 133 17.44 -1.91 25.87
CA ASP A 133 17.97 -1.88 27.25
C ASP A 133 19.43 -2.39 27.38
N GLY A 134 20.24 -2.14 26.35
CA GLY A 134 21.64 -2.57 26.32
C GLY A 134 21.85 -4.05 25.94
N ILE A 135 20.80 -4.76 25.54
CA ILE A 135 20.88 -6.13 25.00
C ILE A 135 20.70 -6.08 23.48
N TRP A 136 21.59 -6.74 22.75
CA TRP A 136 21.50 -6.88 21.29
C TRP A 136 20.57 -8.03 20.92
N TYR A 137 19.52 -7.72 20.16
CA TYR A 137 18.59 -8.68 19.57
C TYR A 137 18.80 -8.70 18.06
N ASN A 138 19.05 -9.87 17.48
CA ASN A 138 19.28 -10.07 16.04
C ASN A 138 18.66 -11.37 15.51
N VAL A 139 17.75 -11.96 16.29
CA VAL A 139 17.00 -13.16 15.92
C VAL A 139 15.59 -12.99 16.43
N THR A 140 14.60 -13.17 15.56
CA THR A 140 13.18 -13.06 15.89
C THR A 140 12.43 -14.29 15.38
N TRP A 141 11.50 -14.78 16.19
CA TRP A 141 10.54 -15.80 15.76
C TRP A 141 9.36 -15.13 15.05
N VAL A 142 9.05 -15.60 13.84
CA VAL A 142 7.99 -15.06 12.98
C VAL A 142 6.87 -16.11 12.84
N PRO A 143 5.64 -15.80 13.28
CA PRO A 143 4.49 -16.69 13.10
C PRO A 143 4.12 -16.82 11.62
N HIS A 144 3.73 -18.01 11.16
CA HIS A 144 3.28 -18.22 9.79
C HIS A 144 1.91 -17.60 9.48
N ASN A 145 1.11 -17.28 10.48
CA ASN A 145 -0.30 -16.95 10.28
C ASN A 145 -0.55 -15.50 9.85
N ASN A 146 0.24 -14.51 10.31
CA ASN A 146 0.13 -13.10 9.88
C ASN A 146 1.35 -12.29 10.30
N PHE A 147 2.07 -11.67 9.37
CA PHE A 147 3.11 -10.68 9.73
C PHE A 147 3.17 -9.50 8.75
N TRP A 148 3.54 -8.34 9.28
CA TRP A 148 3.60 -7.08 8.56
C TRP A 148 5.01 -6.89 8.00
N ILE A 149 5.18 -7.09 6.69
CA ILE A 149 6.37 -6.64 5.98
C ILE A 149 6.01 -5.39 5.17
N ASN A 150 6.78 -4.32 5.40
CA ASN A 150 6.87 -3.14 4.52
C ASN A 150 5.62 -2.26 4.42
N CYS A 151 4.97 -1.94 5.55
CA CYS A 151 4.01 -0.82 5.70
C CYS A 151 2.79 -0.74 4.74
N THR A 152 2.60 -1.67 3.79
CA THR A 152 1.54 -1.57 2.77
C THR A 152 0.71 -2.83 2.58
N SER A 153 1.11 -3.97 3.15
CA SER A 153 0.33 -5.21 3.08
C SER A 153 0.58 -6.07 4.30
N ILE A 154 -0.50 -6.56 4.93
CA ILE A 154 -0.44 -7.75 5.78
C ILE A 154 -0.07 -8.88 4.82
N ILE A 155 1.14 -9.45 4.95
CA ILE A 155 1.38 -10.74 4.30
C ILE A 155 0.72 -11.75 5.22
N GLN A 156 -0.39 -12.31 4.77
CA GLN A 156 -0.91 -13.51 5.40
C GLN A 156 0.13 -14.58 5.05
N GLY A 157 0.70 -15.29 6.02
CA GLY A 157 1.71 -16.28 5.62
C GLY A 157 1.11 -17.44 4.81
N GLN A 158 -0.23 -17.53 4.69
CA GLN A 158 -0.89 -18.31 3.63
C GLN A 158 -0.44 -17.91 2.21
N ASP A 159 -0.16 -16.63 1.93
CA ASP A 159 0.33 -16.15 0.64
C ASP A 159 1.77 -16.60 0.33
N MET A 160 2.56 -16.87 1.38
CA MET A 160 3.94 -17.35 1.27
C MET A 160 4.07 -18.88 1.39
N TRP A 161 3.15 -19.53 2.10
CA TRP A 161 3.28 -20.92 2.55
C TRP A 161 2.11 -21.83 2.17
N GLY A 162 1.06 -21.30 1.53
CA GLY A 162 -0.14 -22.03 1.11
C GLY A 162 -1.24 -22.09 2.17
N GLU A 163 -2.43 -22.56 1.78
CA GLU A 163 -3.64 -22.60 2.62
C GLU A 163 -3.50 -23.47 3.89
N ASP A 164 -2.51 -24.37 3.94
CA ASP A 164 -2.30 -25.36 5.00
C ASP A 164 -1.37 -24.91 6.14
N SER A 165 -1.05 -23.61 6.26
CA SER A 165 -0.18 -23.12 7.35
C SER A 165 -0.77 -23.47 8.73
N PRO A 166 -0.14 -24.35 9.53
CA PRO A 166 -0.69 -24.77 10.81
C PRO A 166 -0.70 -23.62 11.81
N GLU A 167 -1.84 -23.42 12.50
CA GLU A 167 -1.94 -22.42 13.56
C GLU A 167 -0.92 -22.73 14.67
N GLY A 168 -0.04 -21.77 14.97
CA GLY A 168 0.99 -21.90 16.00
C GLY A 168 2.37 -22.31 15.49
N GLU A 169 2.54 -22.50 14.18
CA GLU A 169 3.86 -22.66 13.56
C GLU A 169 4.49 -21.32 13.16
N GLY A 170 5.82 -21.31 13.09
CA GLY A 170 6.61 -20.15 12.70
C GLY A 170 8.05 -20.54 12.41
N TYR A 171 8.86 -19.57 12.04
CA TYR A 171 10.28 -19.77 11.75
C TYR A 171 11.13 -18.74 12.47
N TRP A 172 12.37 -19.10 12.76
CA TRP A 172 13.37 -18.13 13.20
C TRP A 172 13.95 -17.41 11.99
N MET A 173 14.13 -16.11 12.09
CA MET A 173 14.89 -15.32 11.12
C MET A 173 16.01 -14.56 11.82
N GLU A 174 17.13 -14.37 11.13
CA GLU A 174 18.09 -13.33 11.51
C GLU A 174 17.45 -11.97 11.25
N GLY A 175 17.77 -11.00 12.11
CA GLY A 175 17.10 -9.71 12.15
C GLY A 175 15.99 -9.63 13.18
N VAL A 176 15.43 -8.43 13.30
CA VAL A 176 14.30 -8.11 14.17
C VAL A 176 13.21 -7.41 13.37
N GLN A 177 11.95 -7.70 13.70
CA GLN A 177 10.80 -6.99 13.16
C GLN A 177 10.39 -5.86 14.09
N ILE A 178 10.22 -4.67 13.55
CA ILE A 178 9.92 -3.45 14.27
C ILE A 178 8.64 -2.85 13.70
N MET A 179 7.80 -2.33 14.58
CA MET A 179 6.57 -1.64 14.22
C MET A 179 6.52 -0.31 14.95
N ASP A 180 6.48 0.79 14.19
CA ASP A 180 6.25 2.10 14.77
C ASP A 180 4.76 2.44 14.69
N LYS A 181 4.20 2.81 15.84
CA LYS A 181 2.91 3.47 15.92
C LYS A 181 3.12 4.97 15.81
N ARG A 182 2.33 5.60 14.96
CA ARG A 182 2.45 7.02 14.64
C ARG A 182 1.12 7.74 14.80
N GLU A 183 1.17 8.93 15.36
CA GLU A 183 0.04 9.87 15.35
C GLU A 183 0.08 10.72 14.07
N GLY A 184 -1.06 10.80 13.37
CA GLY A 184 -1.15 11.44 12.07
C GLY A 184 -0.85 10.48 10.89
N GLY A 185 -1.10 9.17 11.08
CA GLY A 185 -0.92 8.14 10.03
C GLY A 185 0.50 7.56 9.92
N ILE A 186 0.73 6.72 8.90
CA ILE A 186 1.96 5.90 8.68
C ILE A 186 3.25 6.73 8.57
N LEU A 187 3.15 8.03 8.32
CA LEU A 187 4.28 8.95 8.20
C LEU A 187 4.18 10.12 9.21
N GLY A 188 3.32 9.95 10.21
CA GLY A 188 3.18 10.86 11.33
C GLY A 188 4.30 10.73 12.35
N THR A 189 4.15 11.42 13.48
CA THR A 189 5.15 11.38 14.57
C THR A 189 5.10 10.02 15.24
N ILE A 190 6.25 9.36 15.36
CA ILE A 190 6.35 8.10 16.10
C ILE A 190 6.01 8.35 17.57
N THR A 191 4.91 7.76 18.03
CA THR A 191 4.49 7.83 19.43
C THR A 191 4.90 6.59 20.21
N SER A 192 5.03 5.46 19.51
CA SER A 192 5.45 4.21 20.14
C SER A 192 6.21 3.35 19.15
N THR A 193 7.18 2.58 19.62
CA THR A 193 7.90 1.58 18.82
C THR A 193 7.75 0.23 19.49
N TYR A 194 7.33 -0.76 18.73
CA TYR A 194 7.18 -2.14 19.15
C TYR A 194 8.20 -3.01 18.43
N MET A 195 8.72 -4.03 19.10
CA MET A 195 9.59 -5.03 18.49
C MET A 195 8.96 -6.40 18.67
N ASN A 196 8.96 -7.24 17.63
CA ASN A 196 8.55 -8.62 17.75
C ASN A 196 9.64 -9.40 18.51
N MET A 197 9.32 -9.79 19.73
CA MET A 197 10.17 -10.59 20.61
C MET A 197 9.48 -11.94 20.82
N ASN A 198 9.98 -12.97 20.15
CA ASN A 198 9.48 -14.35 20.23
C ASN A 198 7.97 -14.45 19.90
N GLY A 199 7.54 -13.86 18.79
CA GLY A 199 6.14 -13.91 18.32
C GLY A 199 5.18 -12.95 19.00
N THR A 200 5.68 -12.11 19.91
CA THR A 200 4.86 -11.12 20.62
C THR A 200 5.40 -9.71 20.39
N TRP A 201 4.51 -8.77 20.08
CA TRP A 201 4.86 -7.35 19.97
C TRP A 201 5.05 -6.73 21.35
N VAL A 202 6.28 -6.32 21.64
CA VAL A 202 6.67 -5.69 22.90
C VAL A 202 6.92 -4.20 22.67
N ASP A 203 6.31 -3.34 23.47
CA ASP A 203 6.56 -1.89 23.44
C ASP A 203 7.97 -1.58 23.92
N VAL A 204 8.86 -1.16 23.02
CA VAL A 204 10.26 -0.80 23.27
C VAL A 204 10.51 0.70 23.12
N THR A 205 9.45 1.52 23.23
CA THR A 205 9.52 2.97 23.10
C THR A 205 10.55 3.57 24.06
N GLY A 206 11.49 4.35 23.53
CA GLY A 206 12.57 4.97 24.30
C GLY A 206 13.65 4.02 24.83
N ARG A 207 13.50 2.70 24.61
CA ARG A 207 14.44 1.65 25.04
C ARG A 207 15.27 1.08 23.88
N ILE A 208 14.76 1.23 22.66
CA ILE A 208 15.39 0.73 21.43
C ILE A 208 16.40 1.71 20.84
N ASN A 209 17.54 1.19 20.38
CA ASN A 209 18.50 1.85 19.51
C ASN A 209 18.74 0.98 18.28
N VAL A 210 18.35 1.50 17.12
CA VAL A 210 18.35 0.79 15.83
C VAL A 210 18.51 1.79 14.69
N THR A 211 19.21 1.41 13.63
CA THR A 211 19.26 2.19 12.39
C THR A 211 17.93 2.09 11.68
N ARG A 212 17.21 3.21 11.58
CA ARG A 212 15.92 3.27 10.90
C ARG A 212 16.11 3.43 9.38
N PRO A 213 15.22 2.86 8.56
CA PRO A 213 15.21 3.14 7.12
C PRO A 213 14.96 4.63 6.88
N GLU A 214 15.45 5.15 5.76
CA GLU A 214 15.15 6.52 5.34
C GLU A 214 13.64 6.66 5.15
N GLU A 215 13.00 7.47 5.99
CA GLU A 215 11.57 7.72 5.90
C GLU A 215 11.26 8.66 4.73
N ALA A 216 10.09 8.47 4.10
CA ALA A 216 9.59 9.44 3.12
C ALA A 216 9.42 10.82 3.79
N ASP A 217 9.81 11.90 3.10
CA ASP A 217 9.61 13.27 3.62
C ASP A 217 8.09 13.50 3.78
N PRO A 218 7.60 13.87 4.97
CA PRO A 218 6.19 14.18 5.20
C PRO A 218 5.63 15.25 4.25
N LYS A 219 6.49 16.08 3.64
CA LYS A 219 6.08 17.10 2.64
C LYS A 219 5.60 16.51 1.32
N ASP A 220 5.99 15.29 1.00
CA ASP A 220 5.57 14.59 -0.22
C ASP A 220 4.19 13.95 -0.06
N LEU A 221 3.60 14.06 1.13
CA LEU A 221 2.27 13.55 1.42
C LEU A 221 1.18 14.43 0.84
N VAL A 222 0.03 13.79 0.70
CA VAL A 222 -1.18 14.45 0.24
C VAL A 222 -2.32 14.06 1.16
N THR A 223 -2.88 15.07 1.81
CA THR A 223 -4.12 14.97 2.55
C THR A 223 -5.29 15.17 1.58
N VAL A 224 -6.17 14.18 1.51
CA VAL A 224 -7.46 14.29 0.83
C VAL A 224 -8.50 14.58 1.89
N SER A 225 -9.34 15.61 1.72
CA SER A 225 -10.46 15.95 2.61
C SER A 225 -11.77 15.98 1.84
N GLU A 226 -12.83 15.42 2.45
CA GLU A 226 -14.14 15.23 1.81
C GLU A 226 -14.02 14.55 0.42
N PRO A 227 -13.57 13.28 0.35
CA PRO A 227 -13.50 12.56 -0.91
C PRO A 227 -14.90 12.43 -1.52
N LEU A 228 -14.93 12.53 -2.85
CA LEU A 228 -16.09 12.18 -3.67
C LEU A 228 -16.02 10.69 -4.03
N PHE A 229 -14.90 10.29 -4.64
CA PHE A 229 -14.55 8.88 -4.90
C PHE A 229 -13.05 8.74 -5.18
N SER A 230 -12.53 7.52 -4.99
CA SER A 230 -11.17 7.13 -5.35
C SER A 230 -11.15 5.80 -6.09
N GLU A 231 -10.26 5.64 -7.06
CA GLU A 231 -9.96 4.36 -7.68
C GLU A 231 -8.47 4.23 -8.00
N MET A 232 -7.94 3.04 -7.77
CA MET A 232 -6.64 2.60 -8.22
C MET A 232 -6.83 1.57 -9.33
N LYS A 233 -6.17 1.75 -10.47
CA LYS A 233 -6.03 0.72 -11.49
C LYS A 233 -4.61 0.18 -11.49
N CYS A 234 -4.47 -1.08 -11.11
CA CYS A 234 -3.25 -1.87 -11.25
C CYS A 234 -3.08 -2.31 -12.70
N LEU A 235 -1.92 -1.99 -13.28
CA LEU A 235 -1.48 -2.39 -14.62
C LEU A 235 -0.67 -3.70 -14.57
N ILE A 236 -0.90 -4.48 -13.53
CA ILE A 236 -0.33 -5.81 -13.33
C ILE A 236 -1.48 -6.80 -13.19
N PRO A 237 -1.29 -8.06 -13.62
CA PRO A 237 -2.27 -9.11 -13.37
C PRO A 237 -2.52 -9.27 -11.87
N GLY A 238 -3.78 -9.47 -11.53
CA GLY A 238 -4.20 -9.72 -10.16
C GLY A 238 -5.72 -9.84 -10.06
N THR A 239 -6.19 -10.34 -8.92
CA THR A 239 -7.60 -10.24 -8.55
C THR A 239 -7.86 -8.86 -7.99
N SER A 240 -8.96 -8.23 -8.40
CA SER A 240 -9.39 -6.95 -7.83
C SER A 240 -9.61 -7.13 -6.33
N SER A 241 -8.98 -6.31 -5.50
CA SER A 241 -9.21 -6.34 -4.07
C SER A 241 -10.51 -5.59 -3.77
N GLY A 242 -11.49 -6.33 -3.26
CA GLY A 242 -12.84 -5.85 -2.97
C GLY A 242 -13.86 -6.69 -3.71
N MET A 243 -14.76 -7.34 -2.97
CA MET A 243 -16.00 -7.82 -3.58
C MET A 243 -16.65 -6.63 -4.31
N GLU A 244 -17.20 -6.86 -5.50
CA GLU A 244 -17.94 -5.87 -6.30
C GLU A 244 -19.03 -5.11 -5.49
N ASN A 245 -19.39 -5.62 -4.30
CA ASN A 245 -20.43 -5.11 -3.41
C ASN A 245 -19.89 -4.33 -2.18
N TRP A 246 -18.58 -4.14 -2.00
CA TRP A 246 -18.08 -3.43 -0.81
C TRP A 246 -18.07 -1.92 -1.01
N VAL A 247 -18.76 -1.26 -0.09
CA VAL A 247 -19.02 0.17 -0.09
C VAL A 247 -17.83 0.96 0.47
N LEU A 248 -16.66 0.85 -0.20
CA LEU A 248 -15.42 1.50 0.22
C LEU A 248 -15.10 2.76 -0.61
N ASP A 249 -14.42 3.71 0.02
CA ASP A 249 -13.94 4.97 -0.59
C ASP A 249 -13.02 4.75 -1.80
N GLY A 250 -12.35 3.60 -1.87
CA GLY A 250 -11.41 3.20 -2.90
C GLY A 250 -11.65 1.77 -3.38
N ILE A 251 -11.51 1.54 -4.69
CA ILE A 251 -11.43 0.19 -5.26
C ILE A 251 -10.11 0.04 -6.01
N THR A 252 -9.65 -1.20 -6.09
CA THR A 252 -8.50 -1.57 -6.93
C THR A 252 -8.97 -2.48 -8.04
N THR A 253 -8.86 -2.03 -9.29
CA THR A 253 -9.10 -2.84 -10.48
C THR A 253 -7.77 -3.29 -11.08
N ASN A 254 -7.72 -4.44 -11.73
CA ASN A 254 -6.50 -4.93 -12.40
C ASN A 254 -6.71 -4.98 -13.91
N THR A 255 -5.60 -4.96 -14.66
CA THR A 255 -5.57 -5.28 -16.08
C THR A 255 -5.33 -6.78 -16.29
N ASP A 256 -5.50 -7.22 -17.53
CA ASP A 256 -5.06 -8.55 -17.95
C ASP A 256 -3.53 -8.73 -17.76
N ALA A 257 -3.09 -9.98 -17.65
CA ALA A 257 -1.68 -10.36 -17.52
C ALA A 257 -0.84 -9.93 -18.73
N ASP A 258 -1.47 -9.88 -19.91
CA ASP A 258 -0.80 -9.55 -21.17
C ASP A 258 -0.68 -8.03 -21.42
N PHE A 259 -1.23 -7.17 -20.55
CA PHE A 259 -1.10 -5.73 -20.68
C PHE A 259 0.38 -5.30 -20.60
N ASN A 260 0.86 -4.57 -21.62
CA ASN A 260 2.24 -4.11 -21.66
C ASN A 260 2.48 -2.92 -20.73
N LYS A 261 2.87 -3.19 -19.50
CA LYS A 261 3.25 -2.17 -18.50
C LYS A 261 4.62 -1.51 -18.71
N ARG A 262 5.39 -1.92 -19.73
CA ARG A 262 6.73 -1.38 -20.02
C ARG A 262 6.64 -0.23 -21.00
N TRP A 263 7.09 0.93 -20.56
CA TRP A 263 7.02 2.17 -21.32
C TRP A 263 8.43 2.62 -21.67
N LEU A 264 8.64 2.90 -22.95
CA LEU A 264 9.91 3.41 -23.46
C LEU A 264 10.16 4.83 -22.93
N ALA A 265 11.42 5.26 -23.01
CA ALA A 265 11.80 6.64 -22.69
C ALA A 265 11.00 7.62 -23.55
N GLY A 266 10.38 8.62 -22.92
CA GLY A 266 9.53 9.63 -23.57
C GLY A 266 8.14 9.14 -24.00
N GLU A 267 7.79 7.87 -23.78
CA GLU A 267 6.49 7.33 -24.18
C GLU A 267 5.37 7.90 -23.31
N SER A 268 4.25 8.27 -23.95
CA SER A 268 3.02 8.72 -23.29
C SER A 268 1.87 7.80 -23.68
N ARG A 269 1.06 7.39 -22.71
CA ARG A 269 -0.12 6.54 -22.92
C ARG A 269 -1.33 7.11 -22.19
N LEU A 270 -2.51 6.85 -22.76
CA LEU A 270 -3.77 7.30 -22.19
C LEU A 270 -4.42 6.14 -21.44
N ILE A 271 -4.41 6.20 -20.11
CA ILE A 271 -4.92 5.14 -19.25
C ILE A 271 -6.32 5.50 -18.78
N ALA A 272 -7.28 4.59 -18.99
CA ALA A 272 -8.65 4.75 -18.55
C ALA A 272 -8.88 4.13 -17.17
N ILE A 273 -9.60 4.87 -16.33
CA ILE A 273 -10.18 4.41 -15.08
C ILE A 273 -11.69 4.56 -15.23
N THR A 274 -12.38 3.43 -15.34
CA THR A 274 -13.82 3.39 -15.64
C THR A 274 -14.51 2.36 -14.78
N ASN A 275 -15.65 2.73 -14.21
CA ASN A 275 -16.48 1.79 -13.47
C ASN A 275 -17.91 2.29 -13.30
N ASN A 276 -18.79 1.38 -12.91
CA ASN A 276 -20.13 1.66 -12.39
C ASN A 276 -20.30 0.91 -11.07
N ARG A 277 -20.50 1.64 -9.97
CA ARG A 277 -20.60 1.04 -8.63
C ARG A 277 -21.48 1.85 -7.69
N SER A 278 -21.90 1.23 -6.59
CA SER A 278 -22.59 1.92 -5.50
C SER A 278 -21.60 2.33 -4.39
N ILE A 279 -21.67 3.57 -3.93
CA ILE A 279 -20.83 4.11 -2.84
C ILE A 279 -21.69 4.63 -1.68
N LEU A 280 -21.16 4.66 -0.44
CA LEU A 280 -21.98 5.06 0.72
C LEU A 280 -22.39 6.51 0.53
N THR A 281 -23.66 6.82 0.76
CA THR A 281 -24.15 8.21 0.69
C THR A 281 -23.47 9.12 1.73
N SER A 282 -22.90 8.56 2.81
CA SER A 282 -22.05 9.33 3.74
C SER A 282 -20.74 9.81 3.11
N ILE A 283 -20.25 9.09 2.10
CA ILE A 283 -19.08 9.46 1.30
C ILE A 283 -19.51 10.49 0.25
N LEU A 284 -20.56 10.20 -0.52
CA LEU A 284 -21.07 11.07 -1.57
C LEU A 284 -22.40 11.73 -1.18
N SER A 285 -22.36 12.65 -0.21
CA SER A 285 -23.58 13.33 0.25
C SER A 285 -24.06 14.36 -0.78
N PRO A 286 -25.38 14.64 -0.86
CA PRO A 286 -25.92 15.66 -1.77
C PRO A 286 -25.23 17.03 -1.64
N SER A 287 -24.85 17.42 -0.42
CA SER A 287 -24.09 18.64 -0.18
C SER A 287 -22.72 18.67 -0.85
N LYS A 288 -22.04 17.53 -0.97
CA LYS A 288 -20.76 17.42 -1.69
C LYS A 288 -20.94 17.46 -3.20
N LEU A 289 -22.11 17.06 -3.71
CA LEU A 289 -22.44 17.13 -5.12
C LEU A 289 -22.73 18.55 -5.59
N GLU A 290 -23.38 19.34 -4.74
CA GLU A 290 -23.53 20.77 -5.02
C GLU A 290 -22.17 21.47 -5.16
N LEU A 291 -21.14 21.04 -4.41
CA LEU A 291 -19.79 21.58 -4.56
C LEU A 291 -19.21 21.35 -5.95
N VAL A 292 -19.44 20.18 -6.56
CA VAL A 292 -18.98 19.89 -7.93
C VAL A 292 -19.55 20.90 -8.94
N LYS A 293 -20.77 21.39 -8.69
CA LYS A 293 -21.44 22.37 -9.55
C LYS A 293 -20.91 23.78 -9.38
N THR A 294 -20.55 24.16 -8.16
CA THR A 294 -20.27 25.56 -7.83
C THR A 294 -18.79 25.89 -7.67
N GLU A 295 -17.95 24.88 -7.42
CA GLU A 295 -16.55 25.07 -7.04
C GLU A 295 -15.61 24.12 -7.81
N PRO A 296 -14.34 24.49 -7.99
CA PRO A 296 -13.34 23.58 -8.51
C PRO A 296 -13.14 22.37 -7.60
N VAL A 297 -13.11 21.18 -8.20
CA VAL A 297 -12.82 19.92 -7.52
C VAL A 297 -11.31 19.69 -7.53
N SER A 298 -10.77 19.28 -6.39
CA SER A 298 -9.36 18.90 -6.27
C SER A 298 -9.17 17.44 -6.66
N ILE A 299 -8.30 17.19 -7.64
CA ILE A 299 -7.94 15.86 -8.12
C ILE A 299 -6.53 15.53 -7.64
N LYS A 300 -6.40 14.37 -6.98
CA LYS A 300 -5.12 13.71 -6.71
C LYS A 300 -4.93 12.60 -7.74
N LEU A 301 -3.78 12.60 -8.39
CA LEU A 301 -3.34 11.54 -9.29
C LEU A 301 -2.08 10.92 -8.73
N ARG A 302 -1.94 9.60 -8.84
CA ARG A 302 -0.71 8.90 -8.50
C ARG A 302 -0.35 7.91 -9.59
N ALA A 303 0.94 7.75 -9.87
CA ALA A 303 1.45 6.68 -10.73
C ALA A 303 2.58 5.96 -10.00
N HIS A 304 2.47 4.65 -9.84
CA HIS A 304 3.50 3.80 -9.27
C HIS A 304 4.37 3.24 -10.38
N HIS A 305 5.68 3.32 -10.21
CA HIS A 305 6.61 3.00 -11.27
C HIS A 305 7.97 2.55 -10.74
N ARG A 306 8.73 1.89 -11.61
CA ARG A 306 10.11 1.51 -11.34
C ARG A 306 10.92 1.51 -12.63
N ILE A 307 12.22 1.75 -12.54
CA ILE A 307 13.12 1.49 -13.67
C ILE A 307 13.16 -0.02 -13.89
N ASN A 308 13.09 -0.45 -15.16
CA ASN A 308 13.21 -1.85 -15.58
C ASN A 308 14.66 -2.38 -15.44
N GLY A 309 15.32 -2.03 -14.34
CA GLY A 309 16.68 -2.43 -13.99
C GLY A 309 16.61 -3.66 -13.08
N THR A 310 17.24 -4.74 -13.55
CA THR A 310 17.63 -5.95 -12.82
C THR A 310 16.88 -6.21 -11.50
N LEU A 311 15.79 -6.98 -11.59
CA LEU A 311 15.04 -7.48 -10.43
C LEU A 311 16.01 -7.97 -9.34
N GLY A 312 15.99 -7.32 -8.19
CA GLY A 312 16.66 -7.79 -6.99
C GLY A 312 18.08 -7.29 -6.73
N ILE A 313 18.60 -6.30 -7.47
CA ILE A 313 19.91 -5.69 -7.15
C ILE A 313 19.76 -4.36 -6.39
N ILE A 314 18.81 -3.54 -6.81
CA ILE A 314 18.55 -2.20 -6.25
C ILE A 314 17.03 -1.99 -6.16
N ASP A 315 16.59 -1.20 -5.19
CA ASP A 315 15.22 -0.73 -5.13
C ASP A 315 15.05 0.51 -6.02
N THR A 316 14.34 0.34 -7.14
CA THR A 316 14.03 1.41 -8.10
C THR A 316 12.56 1.83 -8.04
N TYR A 317 11.80 1.31 -7.08
CA TYR A 317 10.39 1.62 -6.92
C TYR A 317 10.20 3.07 -6.46
N SER A 318 9.25 3.75 -7.08
CA SER A 318 8.88 5.11 -6.77
C SER A 318 7.42 5.35 -7.15
N PHE A 319 6.91 6.51 -6.74
CA PHE A 319 5.61 6.99 -7.15
C PHE A 319 5.65 8.50 -7.38
N THR A 320 4.87 8.95 -8.36
CA THR A 320 4.66 10.39 -8.60
C THR A 320 3.27 10.74 -8.16
N THR A 321 3.12 11.86 -7.45
CA THR A 321 1.81 12.41 -7.09
C THR A 321 1.61 13.78 -7.74
N LYS A 322 0.49 13.96 -8.44
CA LYS A 322 0.06 15.25 -8.99
C LYS A 322 -1.24 15.68 -8.31
N ILE A 323 -1.32 16.95 -7.95
CA ILE A 323 -2.56 17.59 -7.48
C ILE A 323 -2.95 18.63 -8.53
N LYS A 324 -4.23 18.63 -8.92
CA LYS A 324 -4.78 19.56 -9.90
C LYS A 324 -6.20 19.94 -9.50
N SER A 325 -6.53 21.22 -9.52
CA SER A 325 -7.92 21.67 -9.37
C SER A 325 -8.56 21.76 -10.75
N VAL A 326 -9.76 21.19 -10.91
CA VAL A 326 -10.52 21.22 -12.16
C VAL A 326 -11.92 21.75 -11.92
N GLN A 327 -12.44 22.52 -12.87
CA GLN A 327 -13.85 22.89 -12.88
C GLN A 327 -14.58 21.96 -13.84
N PHE A 328 -15.61 21.28 -13.35
CA PHE A 328 -16.48 20.45 -14.17
C PHE A 328 -17.58 21.29 -14.83
N GLU A 329 -17.88 20.98 -16.08
CA GLU A 329 -19.09 21.42 -16.78
C GLU A 329 -20.25 20.52 -16.36
N THR A 330 -21.41 21.11 -16.05
CA THR A 330 -22.63 20.37 -15.77
C THR A 330 -23.37 20.08 -17.08
N THR A 331 -23.62 18.80 -17.35
CA THR A 331 -24.34 18.31 -18.53
C THR A 331 -25.61 17.58 -18.12
N PRO A 332 -26.56 17.31 -19.04
CA PRO A 332 -27.72 16.46 -18.74
C PRO A 332 -27.35 15.04 -18.28
N GLN A 333 -26.15 14.57 -18.63
CA GLN A 333 -25.66 13.23 -18.33
C GLN A 333 -24.77 13.16 -17.08
N GLY A 334 -24.40 14.29 -16.47
CA GLY A 334 -23.50 14.33 -15.32
C GLY A 334 -22.51 15.48 -15.39
N TYR A 335 -21.27 15.22 -14.97
CA TYR A 335 -20.20 16.20 -14.84
C TYR A 335 -19.05 15.88 -15.79
N LEU A 336 -18.65 16.85 -16.60
CA LEU A 336 -17.66 16.68 -17.65
C LEU A 336 -16.48 17.62 -17.45
N TYR A 337 -15.28 17.05 -17.51
CA TYR A 337 -14.03 17.78 -17.72
C TYR A 337 -13.38 17.18 -18.96
N ASN A 338 -13.17 18.01 -19.98
CA ASN A 338 -12.60 17.59 -21.25
C ASN A 338 -11.61 18.65 -21.75
N THR A 339 -10.35 18.27 -21.92
CA THR A 339 -9.32 19.14 -22.51
C THR A 339 -8.74 18.61 -23.81
N VAL A 340 -9.23 17.47 -24.30
CA VAL A 340 -8.54 16.72 -25.36
C VAL A 340 -9.45 16.31 -26.52
N LEU A 341 -10.70 15.93 -26.26
CA LEU A 341 -11.61 15.48 -27.32
C LEU A 341 -12.31 16.68 -27.98
N SER A 342 -12.30 16.72 -29.30
CA SER A 342 -13.26 17.50 -30.09
C SER A 342 -14.61 16.79 -30.22
N ASP A 343 -15.62 17.52 -30.69
CA ASP A 343 -17.01 17.01 -30.81
C ASP A 343 -17.15 15.80 -31.75
N ASP A 344 -16.24 15.68 -32.73
CA ASP A 344 -16.14 14.61 -33.71
C ASP A 344 -15.19 13.49 -33.30
N GLN A 345 -14.73 13.46 -32.04
CA GLN A 345 -13.82 12.43 -31.52
C GLN A 345 -14.45 11.61 -30.38
N MET A 346 -13.93 10.40 -30.21
CA MET A 346 -14.28 9.49 -29.12
C MET A 346 -13.04 8.73 -28.62
N PHE A 347 -13.15 8.19 -27.41
CA PHE A 347 -12.18 7.22 -26.91
C PHE A 347 -12.57 5.82 -27.39
N MET A 348 -11.62 5.10 -27.97
CA MET A 348 -11.70 3.66 -28.21
C MET A 348 -10.82 2.95 -27.18
N MET A 349 -11.42 2.11 -26.36
CA MET A 349 -10.69 1.29 -25.39
C MET A 349 -9.93 0.18 -26.10
N ASP A 350 -8.74 -0.14 -25.61
CA ASP A 350 -7.99 -1.33 -25.99
C ASP A 350 -8.71 -2.64 -25.58
N GLU A 351 -8.17 -3.78 -26.01
CA GLU A 351 -8.71 -5.09 -25.65
C GLU A 351 -8.56 -5.44 -24.17
N PHE A 352 -7.67 -4.74 -23.44
CA PHE A 352 -7.38 -4.97 -22.03
C PHE A 352 -8.24 -4.12 -21.08
N GLY A 353 -9.04 -3.19 -21.60
CA GLY A 353 -9.84 -2.28 -20.78
C GLY A 353 -9.00 -1.31 -19.96
N ALA A 354 -7.82 -0.93 -20.46
CA ALA A 354 -6.79 -0.19 -19.74
C ALA A 354 -6.32 1.05 -20.48
N GLU A 355 -5.98 0.92 -21.76
CA GLU A 355 -5.53 2.02 -22.61
C GLU A 355 -6.68 2.51 -23.50
N VAL A 356 -6.68 3.81 -23.83
CA VAL A 356 -7.63 4.40 -24.79
C VAL A 356 -6.92 5.13 -25.92
N PHE A 357 -7.51 5.08 -27.10
CA PHE A 357 -7.06 5.81 -28.28
C PHE A 357 -8.12 6.84 -28.66
N ILE A 358 -7.68 7.99 -29.18
CA ILE A 358 -8.60 9.02 -29.69
C ILE A 358 -8.87 8.74 -31.16
N GLU A 359 -10.14 8.48 -31.49
CA GLU A 359 -10.58 8.17 -32.85
C GLU A 359 -11.71 9.09 -33.30
N PRO A 360 -11.90 9.31 -34.62
CA PRO A 360 -13.07 9.99 -35.15
C PRO A 360 -14.37 9.25 -34.83
N ARG A 361 -15.44 9.99 -34.57
CA ARG A 361 -16.81 9.46 -34.52
C ARG A 361 -17.27 9.16 -35.93
N ASN A 362 -17.62 7.90 -36.19
CA ASN A 362 -18.18 7.46 -37.47
C ASN A 362 -19.62 7.94 -37.69
#